data_AF-A0A094AAS8-F1
#
_entry.id   AF-A0A094AAS8-F1
#
_cell.length_a   1.000
_cell.length_b   1.000
_cell.length_c   1.000
_cell.angle_alpha   90.00
_cell.angle_beta   90.00
_cell.angle_gamma   90.00
#
_symmetry.space_group_name_H-M   'P 1'
#
loop_
_entity.id
_entity.type
_entity.pdbx_description
1 polymer ?
#
loop_
_entity_poly.entity_id
_entity_poly.type
_entity_poly.pdbx_seq_one_letter_code
_entity_poly.pdbx_strand_id
1 'polypeptide(L)'
;MAPPTQPKSSNQEGRILLAIQSIKEGYIQSVRAAAMSYDIPETTLRRRVHGNTSRPNCTPNSRKLTLYEELALVQYILDLDSRGFPPRLQAVQEIADLLLSERELKAKFS
;
A
#
# COMPACT_ATOMS: atom_id res chain seq x y z
N MET A 1 -12.47 29.47 9.21
CA MET A 1 -12.40 28.62 8.01
C MET A 1 -13.50 27.57 8.10
N ALA A 2 -14.37 27.49 7.09
CA ALA A 2 -15.43 26.48 7.04
C ALA A 2 -14.84 25.11 6.65
N PRO A 3 -15.31 23.99 7.23
CA PRO A 3 -14.82 22.68 6.85
C PRO A 3 -15.25 22.36 5.41
N PRO A 4 -14.38 21.77 4.58
CA PRO A 4 -14.68 21.49 3.19
C PRO A 4 -15.76 20.42 3.10
N THR A 5 -16.94 20.78 2.60
CA THR A 5 -17.99 19.84 2.21
C THR A 5 -17.49 19.05 1.00
N GLN A 6 -17.14 17.77 1.19
CA GLN A 6 -16.65 16.90 0.13
C GLN A 6 -17.74 15.91 -0.33
N PRO A 7 -17.80 15.61 -1.64
CA PRO A 7 -18.86 14.81 -2.25
C PRO A 7 -18.73 13.32 -1.92
N LYS A 8 -19.87 12.64 -1.92
CA LYS A 8 -20.01 11.20 -1.69
C LYS A 8 -19.35 10.39 -2.83
N SER A 9 -18.04 10.33 -2.88
CA SER A 9 -17.31 9.41 -3.77
C SER A 9 -16.93 8.13 -3.03
N SER A 10 -16.96 7.02 -3.75
CA SER A 10 -16.89 5.61 -3.36
C SER A 10 -15.56 5.14 -2.73
N ASN A 11 -14.72 6.05 -2.24
CA ASN A 11 -13.35 5.76 -1.82
C ASN A 11 -13.18 5.93 -0.30
N GLN A 12 -13.61 4.91 0.45
CA GLN A 12 -13.57 4.89 1.92
C GLN A 12 -12.15 5.10 2.47
N GLU A 13 -11.13 4.56 1.79
CA GLU A 13 -9.72 4.76 2.13
C GLU A 13 -9.27 6.22 1.98
N GLY A 14 -9.71 6.90 0.91
CA GLY A 14 -9.39 8.31 0.69
C GLY A 14 -9.88 9.20 1.84
N ARG A 15 -11.10 8.96 2.33
CA ARG A 15 -11.67 9.70 3.48
C ARG A 15 -10.87 9.45 4.75
N ILE A 16 -10.45 8.20 4.99
CA ILE A 16 -9.63 7.82 6.15
C ILE A 16 -8.29 8.56 6.14
N LEU A 17 -7.62 8.61 4.98
CA LEU A 17 -6.34 9.33 4.85
C LEU A 17 -6.51 10.83 5.11
N LEU A 18 -7.55 11.43 4.55
CA LEU A 18 -7.86 12.86 4.74
C LEU A 18 -8.16 13.19 6.22
N ALA A 19 -8.89 12.30 6.90
CA ALA A 19 -9.21 12.44 8.31
C ALA A 19 -7.96 12.34 9.20
N ILE A 20 -7.05 11.40 8.90
CA ILE A 20 -5.77 11.26 9.62
C ILE A 20 -4.89 12.50 9.40
N GLN A 21 -4.81 12.99 8.16
CA GLN A 21 -4.05 14.19 7.84
C GLN A 21 -4.59 15.41 8.57
N SER A 22 -5.92 15.58 8.63
CA SER A 22 -6.57 16.67 9.35
C SER A 22 -6.29 16.68 10.85
N ILE A 23 -6.17 15.49 11.46
CA ILE A 23 -5.78 15.35 12.86
C ILE A 23 -4.31 15.72 13.07
N LYS A 24 -3.42 15.27 12.16
CA LYS A 24 -1.97 15.58 12.23
C LYS A 24 -1.66 17.05 12.02
N GLU A 25 -2.37 17.71 11.11
CA GLU A 25 -2.21 19.13 10.80
C GLU A 25 -2.90 20.04 11.84
N GLY A 26 -3.60 19.45 12.82
CA GLY A 26 -4.22 20.18 13.93
C GLY A 26 -5.55 20.86 13.58
N TYR A 27 -6.08 20.65 12.37
CA TYR A 27 -7.40 21.16 11.97
C TYR A 27 -8.52 20.58 12.84
N ILE A 28 -8.37 19.32 13.26
CA ILE A 28 -9.33 18.63 14.13
C ILE A 28 -8.58 17.93 15.26
N GLN A 29 -8.82 18.34 16.49
CA GLN A 29 -8.11 17.81 17.67
C GLN A 29 -8.68 16.47 18.16
N SER A 30 -9.86 16.07 17.71
CA SER A 30 -10.55 14.86 18.18
C SER A 30 -10.80 13.87 17.04
N VAL A 31 -10.43 12.61 17.28
CA VAL A 31 -10.73 11.48 16.39
C VAL A 31 -12.23 11.38 16.12
N ARG A 32 -13.07 11.63 17.13
CA ARG A 32 -14.53 11.59 17.01
C ARG A 32 -15.04 12.69 16.08
N ALA A 33 -14.52 13.91 16.24
CA ALA A 33 -14.90 15.03 15.38
C ALA A 33 -14.46 14.82 13.92
N ALA A 34 -13.28 14.23 13.70
CA ALA A 34 -12.80 13.89 12.37
C ALA A 34 -13.64 12.75 11.73
N ALA A 35 -13.98 11.72 12.51
CA ALA A 35 -14.84 10.63 12.06
C ALA A 35 -16.22 11.14 11.60
N MET A 36 -16.82 12.06 12.35
CA MET A 36 -18.09 12.68 11.97
C MET A 36 -17.96 13.60 10.75
N SER A 37 -16.88 14.38 10.67
CA SER A 37 -16.66 15.34 9.56
C SER A 37 -16.44 14.63 8.23
N TYR A 38 -15.80 13.45 8.26
CA TYR A 38 -15.43 12.68 7.07
C TYR A 38 -16.35 11.48 6.81
N ASP A 39 -17.43 11.31 7.59
CA ASP A 39 -18.40 10.21 7.44
C ASP A 39 -17.74 8.82 7.50
N ILE A 40 -16.97 8.59 8.58
CA ILE A 40 -16.20 7.35 8.82
C ILE A 40 -16.59 6.79 10.20
N PRO A 41 -16.69 5.46 10.37
CA PRO A 41 -16.82 4.87 11.70
C PRO A 41 -15.63 5.24 12.59
N GLU A 42 -15.91 5.75 13.80
CA GLU A 42 -14.88 6.18 14.75
C GLU A 42 -13.89 5.05 15.08
N THR A 43 -14.39 3.82 15.22
CA THR A 43 -13.57 2.63 15.50
C THR A 43 -12.54 2.38 14.39
N THR A 44 -12.92 2.58 13.13
CA THR A 44 -12.04 2.49 11.97
C THR A 44 -10.97 3.56 12.00
N LEU A 45 -11.34 4.82 12.24
CA LEU A 45 -10.39 5.94 12.29
C LEU A 45 -9.43 5.82 13.47
N ARG A 46 -9.92 5.45 14.66
CA ARG A 46 -9.10 5.24 15.86
C ARG A 46 -8.06 4.14 15.66
N ARG A 47 -8.48 3.02 15.07
CA ARG A 47 -7.59 1.91 14.70
C ARG A 47 -6.50 2.40 13.73
N ARG A 48 -6.86 3.24 12.77
CA ARG A 48 -5.94 3.77 11.75
C ARG A 48 -4.93 4.78 12.29
N VAL A 49 -5.35 5.68 13.18
CA VAL A 49 -4.46 6.63 13.85
C VAL A 49 -3.42 5.92 14.72
N HIS A 50 -3.80 4.79 15.35
CA HIS A 50 -2.89 3.94 16.13
C HIS A 50 -1.98 3.01 15.29
N GLY A 51 -1.94 3.17 13.96
CA GLY A 51 -0.97 2.47 13.10
C GLY A 51 -1.42 1.13 12.54
N ASN A 52 -2.69 0.74 12.69
CA ASN A 52 -3.25 -0.40 11.94
C ASN A 52 -3.49 0.05 10.49
N THR A 53 -2.48 -0.07 9.63
CA THR A 53 -2.57 0.27 8.21
C THR A 53 -3.63 -0.58 7.50
N SER A 54 -4.19 -0.03 6.41
CA SER A 54 -5.07 -0.80 5.54
C SER A 54 -4.30 -1.96 4.91
N ARG A 55 -4.95 -3.12 4.74
CA ARG A 55 -4.40 -4.30 4.07
C ARG A 55 -3.73 -4.03 2.70
N PRO A 56 -4.15 -3.07 1.85
CA PRO A 56 -3.44 -2.73 0.61
C PRO A 56 -2.04 -2.13 0.80
N ASN A 57 -1.74 -1.56 1.98
CA ASN A 57 -0.44 -0.94 2.28
C ASN A 57 0.35 -1.72 3.36
N CYS A 58 -0.20 -2.80 3.89
CA CYS A 58 0.57 -3.75 4.68
C CYS A 58 1.37 -4.61 3.70
N THR A 59 2.69 -4.57 3.82
CA THR A 59 3.57 -5.65 3.34
C THR A 59 2.99 -6.97 3.86
N PRO A 60 2.46 -7.86 3.01
CA PRO A 60 1.92 -9.12 3.51
C PRO A 60 3.04 -9.88 4.21
N ASN A 61 2.76 -10.51 5.35
CA ASN A 61 3.77 -11.30 6.09
C ASN A 61 4.39 -12.42 5.23
N SER A 62 3.73 -12.81 4.13
CA SER A 62 4.19 -13.78 3.14
C SER A 62 5.06 -13.18 2.02
N ARG A 63 5.42 -11.90 2.08
CA ARG A 63 6.25 -11.26 1.06
C ARG A 63 7.70 -11.72 1.20
N LYS A 64 8.12 -12.62 0.31
CA LYS A 64 9.51 -13.13 0.26
C LYS A 64 10.47 -12.17 -0.44
N LEU A 65 9.95 -11.41 -1.41
CA LEU A 65 10.70 -10.45 -2.22
C LEU A 65 10.67 -9.05 -1.59
N THR A 66 11.77 -8.31 -1.75
CA THR A 66 11.89 -6.90 -1.35
C THR A 66 11.12 -5.99 -2.31
N LEU A 67 11.04 -4.69 -1.99
CA LEU A 67 10.44 -3.69 -2.90
C LEU A 67 11.18 -3.60 -4.23
N TYR A 68 12.50 -3.64 -4.20
CA TYR A 68 13.32 -3.59 -5.40
C TYR A 68 13.15 -4.83 -6.27
N GLU A 69 13.08 -6.01 -5.65
CA GLU A 69 12.89 -7.28 -6.36
C GLU A 69 11.50 -7.36 -7.02
N GLU A 70 10.44 -6.88 -6.36
CA GLU A 70 9.11 -6.82 -6.97
C GLU A 70 9.05 -5.80 -8.13
N LEU A 71 9.71 -4.64 -8.00
CA LEU A 71 9.79 -3.67 -9.09
C LEU A 71 10.53 -4.25 -10.30
N ALA A 72 11.63 -4.99 -10.08
CA ALA A 72 12.34 -5.68 -11.15
C ALA A 72 11.44 -6.72 -11.85
N LEU A 73 10.64 -7.46 -11.08
CA LEU A 73 9.69 -8.43 -11.61
C LEU A 73 8.59 -7.78 -12.45
N VAL A 74 8.03 -6.66 -12.00
CA VAL A 74 7.05 -5.87 -12.76
C VAL A 74 7.66 -5.35 -14.07
N GLN A 75 8.88 -4.82 -14.01
CA GLN A 75 9.58 -4.31 -15.19
C GLN A 75 9.83 -5.43 -16.22
N TYR A 76 10.17 -6.63 -15.75
CA TYR A 76 10.33 -7.80 -16.60
C TYR A 76 9.01 -8.21 -17.29
N ILE A 77 7.90 -8.23 -16.56
CA ILE A 77 6.58 -8.55 -17.13
C ILE A 77 6.19 -7.54 -18.20
N LEU A 78 6.41 -6.24 -17.96
CA LEU A 78 6.13 -5.19 -18.93
C LEU A 78 7.02 -5.30 -20.17
N ASP A 79 8.29 -5.67 -20.00
CA ASP A 79 9.21 -5.91 -21.12
C ASP A 79 8.76 -7.11 -21.97
N LEU A 80 8.33 -8.22 -21.34
CA LEU A 80 7.77 -9.36 -22.05
C LEU A 80 6.53 -8.99 -22.87
N ASP A 81 5.59 -8.28 -22.26
CA ASP A 81 4.35 -7.84 -22.91
C ASP A 81 4.65 -6.90 -24.10
N SER A 82 5.59 -5.97 -23.93
CA SER A 82 6.03 -5.05 -25.00
C SER A 82 6.62 -5.77 -26.22
N ARG A 83 7.21 -6.96 -26.01
CA ARG A 83 7.79 -7.80 -27.06
C ARG A 83 6.77 -8.75 -27.70
N GLY A 84 5.50 -8.67 -27.29
CA GLY A 84 4.42 -9.54 -27.79
C GLY A 84 4.46 -10.95 -27.22
N PHE A 85 5.24 -11.19 -26.16
CA PHE A 85 5.26 -12.48 -25.47
C PHE A 85 4.35 -12.41 -24.24
N PRO A 86 3.24 -13.17 -24.19
CA PRO A 86 2.39 -13.18 -23.02
C PRO A 86 3.19 -13.70 -21.82
N PRO A 87 3.23 -12.98 -20.68
CA PRO A 87 3.96 -13.41 -19.50
C PRO A 87 3.37 -14.73 -18.98
N ARG A 88 4.16 -15.80 -19.05
CA ARG A 88 3.78 -17.11 -18.50
C ARG A 88 4.04 -17.11 -17.00
N LEU A 89 3.12 -17.69 -16.23
CA LEU A 89 3.26 -17.80 -14.78
C LEU A 89 4.60 -18.44 -14.37
N GLN A 90 5.01 -19.49 -15.11
CA GLN A 90 6.29 -20.18 -14.87
C GLN A 90 7.50 -19.26 -15.08
N ALA A 91 7.53 -18.46 -16.14
CA ALA A 91 8.65 -17.55 -16.40
C ALA A 91 8.77 -16.46 -15.31
N VAL A 92 7.63 -15.99 -14.80
CA VAL A 92 7.60 -15.03 -13.68
C VAL A 92 8.09 -15.69 -12.39
N GLN A 93 7.72 -16.95 -12.14
CA GLN A 93 8.20 -17.71 -10.98
C GLN A 93 9.72 -17.94 -11.04
N GLU A 94 10.25 -18.35 -12.19
CA GLU A 94 11.69 -18.58 -12.38
C GLU A 94 12.52 -17.33 -12.08
N ILE A 95 12.05 -16.14 -12.48
CA ILE A 95 12.74 -14.88 -12.17
C ILE A 95 12.58 -14.49 -10.71
N ALA A 96 11.41 -14.70 -10.11
CA ALA A 96 11.22 -14.48 -8.68
C ALA A 96 12.17 -15.37 -7.84
N ASP A 97 12.32 -16.64 -8.21
CA ASP A 97 13.21 -17.59 -7.54
C ASP A 97 14.68 -17.26 -7.77
N LEU A 98 15.04 -16.77 -8.96
CA LEU A 98 16.38 -16.28 -9.27
C LEU A 98 16.75 -15.09 -8.39
N LEU A 99 15.88 -14.07 -8.31
CA LEU A 99 16.08 -12.89 -7.48
C LEU A 99 16.23 -13.25 -5.99
N LEU A 100 15.42 -14.19 -5.51
CA LEU A 100 15.52 -14.69 -4.14
C LEU A 100 16.86 -15.41 -3.90
N SER A 101 17.28 -16.26 -4.84
CA SER A 101 18.54 -17.00 -4.77
C SER A 101 19.75 -16.07 -4.78
N GLU A 102 19.77 -15.05 -5.65
CA GLU A 102 20.85 -14.05 -5.69
C GLU A 102 20.99 -13.32 -4.35
N ARG A 103 19.88 -12.99 -3.69
CA ARG A 103 19.89 -12.35 -2.38
C ARG A 103 20.48 -13.27 -1.31
N GLU A 104 20.04 -14.53 -1.28
CA GLU A 104 20.58 -15.50 -0.32
C GLU A 104 22.07 -15.77 -0.53
N LEU A 105 22.53 -15.79 -1.78
CA LEU A 105 23.96 -15.89 -2.09
C LEU A 105 24.70 -14.65 -1.58
N LYS A 106 24.24 -13.43 -1.90
CA LYS A 106 24.86 -12.20 -1.39
C LYS A 106 24.91 -12.14 0.14
N ALA A 107 23.89 -12.64 0.82
CA ALA A 107 23.86 -12.72 2.29
C ALA A 107 24.82 -13.76 2.89
N LYS A 108 25.19 -14.81 2.13
CA LYS A 108 26.16 -15.85 2.57
C LYS A 108 27.62 -15.43 2.40
N PHE A 109 27.90 -14.45 1.55
CA PHE A 109 29.26 -13.97 1.24
C PHE A 109 29.55 -12.56 1.75
N SER A 110 28.63 -11.98 2.55
CA SER A 110 28.79 -10.68 3.22
C SER A 110 29.04 -10.85 4.71
#